data_AF-A0A962K7E2-F1
#
_entry.id   AF-A0A962K7E2-F1
#
_cell.length_a   1.000
_cell.length_b   1.000
_cell.length_c   1.000
_cell.angle_alpha   90.00
_cell.angle_beta   90.00
_cell.angle_gamma   90.00
#
_symmetry.space_group_name_H-M   'P 1'
#
loop_
_entity.id
_entity.type
_entity.pdbx_description
1 polymer ?
#
loop_
_entity_poly.entity_id
_entity_poly.type
_entity_poly.pdbx_seq_one_letter_code
_entity_poly.pdbx_strand_id
1 'polypeptide(L)' 'MPRLRQRSKSEADDYTRKYYESIFGDRDPVAEPGTATGTPGNWWSVFALVPYVFEHATRHFGMFGMFADG' A
#
# COMPACT_ATOMS: atom_id res chain seq x y z
N MET A 1 11.14 -10.41 -5.25
CA MET A 1 11.62 -9.01 -5.09
C MET A 1 11.28 -8.22 -6.34
N PRO A 2 10.59 -7.07 -6.22
CA PRO A 2 10.37 -6.19 -7.36
C PRO A 2 11.70 -5.61 -7.87
N ARG A 3 11.80 -5.38 -9.18
CA ARG A 3 12.96 -4.67 -9.77
C ARG A 3 12.94 -3.17 -9.48
N LEU A 4 11.76 -2.63 -9.20
CA LEU A 4 11.56 -1.22 -8.82
C LEU A 4 11.83 -1.02 -7.34
N ARG A 5 12.25 0.20 -6.98
CA ARG A 5 12.33 0.64 -5.59
C ARG A 5 10.97 0.45 -4.91
N GLN A 6 11.00 0.24 -3.60
CA GLN A 6 9.81 0.21 -2.76
C GLN A 6 9.87 1.42 -1.82
N ARG A 7 8.72 2.02 -1.54
CA ARG A 7 8.60 3.13 -0.58
C ARG A 7 8.28 2.56 0.81
N SER A 8 9.10 2.95 1.79
CA SER A 8 8.92 2.59 3.20
C SER A 8 7.69 3.30 3.80
N LYS A 9 7.13 2.76 4.89
CA LYS A 9 6.03 3.39 5.64
C LYS A 9 6.44 4.74 6.22
N SER A 10 7.71 4.90 6.63
CA SER A 10 8.21 6.16 7.18
C SER A 10 8.34 7.26 6.12
N GLU A 11 8.53 6.88 4.85
CA GLU A 11 8.65 7.79 3.71
C GLU A 11 7.30 8.13 3.06
N ALA A 12 6.23 7.42 3.43
CA ALA A 12 4.90 7.55 2.84
C ALA A 12 4.19 8.81 3.33
N ASP A 13 3.49 9.48 2.41
CA ASP A 13 2.51 10.53 2.73
C ASP A 13 1.30 9.96 3.49
N ASP A 14 0.50 10.84 4.09
CA ASP A 14 -0.61 10.45 4.98
C ASP A 14 -1.67 9.60 4.25
N TYR A 15 -1.93 9.91 2.97
CA TYR A 15 -2.88 9.15 2.17
C TYR A 15 -2.42 7.70 2.00
N THR A 16 -1.18 7.51 1.54
CA THR A 16 -0.57 6.17 1.40
C THR A 16 -0.49 5.45 2.75
N ARG A 17 -0.14 6.17 3.82
CA ARG A 17 0.03 5.61 5.16
C ARG A 17 -1.26 4.99 5.70
N LYS A 18 -2.42 5.58 5.41
CA LYS A 18 -3.73 4.99 5.73
C LYS A 18 -3.89 3.58 5.16
N TYR A 19 -3.51 3.38 3.90
CA TYR A 19 -3.59 2.05 3.27
C TYR A 19 -2.56 1.09 3.84
N TYR A 20 -1.35 1.57 4.12
CA TYR A 20 -0.34 0.70 4.75
C TYR A 20 -0.80 0.22 6.11
N GLU A 21 -1.38 1.10 6.92
CA GLU A 21 -1.96 0.74 8.21
C GLU A 21 -3.06 -0.32 8.05
N SER A 22 -3.99 -0.11 7.11
CA SER A 22 -5.09 -1.06 6.87
C SER A 22 -4.62 -2.45 6.43
N ILE A 23 -3.49 -2.57 5.72
CA ILE A 23 -3.06 -3.81 5.06
C ILE A 23 -1.95 -4.51 5.83
N PHE A 24 -1.04 -3.74 6.43
CA PHE A 24 0.16 -4.24 7.10
C PHE A 24 0.16 -3.98 8.62
N GLY A 25 -0.76 -3.14 9.11
CA GLY A 25 -0.77 -2.68 10.50
C GLY A 25 0.46 -1.83 10.81
N ASP A 26 1.05 -2.04 11.98
CA ASP A 26 2.26 -1.34 12.43
C ASP A 26 3.50 -1.62 11.56
N ARG A 27 3.51 -2.74 10.83
CA ARG A 27 4.69 -3.21 10.07
C ARG A 27 5.03 -2.28 8.91
N ASP A 28 6.33 -2.16 8.64
CA ASP A 28 6.81 -1.57 7.39
C ASP A 28 6.71 -2.61 6.25
N PRO A 29 6.01 -2.31 5.14
CA PRO A 29 5.79 -3.29 4.07
C PRO A 29 7.04 -3.63 3.26
N VAL A 30 8.12 -2.87 3.39
CA VAL A 30 9.42 -3.12 2.74
C VAL A 30 10.30 -3.98 3.63
N ALA A 31 10.36 -3.68 4.93
CA ALA A 31 11.15 -4.46 5.89
C ALA A 31 10.50 -5.80 6.24
N GLU A 32 9.18 -5.81 6.40
CA GLU A 32 8.38 -6.97 6.80
C GLU A 32 7.22 -7.19 5.81
N PRO A 33 7.52 -7.66 4.58
CA PRO A 33 6.51 -7.83 3.54
C PRO A 33 5.51 -8.94 3.86
N GLY A 34 4.41 -8.98 3.10
CA GLY A 34 3.35 -9.97 3.26
C GLY A 34 2.05 -9.39 3.82
N THR A 35 0.94 -9.68 3.14
CA THR A 35 -0.41 -9.33 3.58
C THR A 35 -1.02 -10.45 4.40
N ALA A 36 -2.08 -10.16 5.16
CA ALA A 36 -2.80 -11.16 5.95
C ALA A 36 -3.36 -12.34 5.11
N THR A 37 -3.61 -12.11 3.82
CA THR A 37 -4.09 -13.12 2.86
C THR A 37 -2.98 -13.96 2.22
N GLY A 38 -1.72 -13.78 2.63
CA GLY A 38 -0.57 -14.57 2.15
C GLY A 38 0.05 -14.05 0.84
N THR A 39 -0.36 -12.90 0.33
CA THR A 39 0.28 -12.29 -0.84
C THR A 39 1.53 -11.48 -0.45
N PRO A 40 2.52 -11.30 -1.33
CA PRO A 40 3.72 -10.53 -1.01
C PRO A 40 3.48 -9.05 -0.65
N GLY A 41 2.39 -8.43 -1.13
CA GLY A 41 2.04 -7.04 -0.82
C GLY A 41 2.90 -5.95 -1.49
N ASN A 42 3.90 -6.31 -2.30
CA ASN A 42 4.84 -5.36 -2.91
C ASN A 42 4.20 -4.41 -3.94
N TRP A 43 2.98 -4.66 -4.42
CA TRP A 43 2.24 -3.72 -5.25
C TRP A 43 2.04 -2.37 -4.53
N TRP A 44 1.69 -2.43 -3.24
CA TRP A 44 1.42 -1.25 -2.41
C TRP A 44 2.66 -0.39 -2.20
N SER A 45 3.81 -1.03 -1.98
CA SER A 45 5.09 -0.35 -1.76
C SER A 45 5.71 0.21 -3.03
N VAL A 46 5.47 -0.42 -4.19
CA VAL A 46 5.94 0.06 -5.49
C VAL A 46 5.07 1.19 -6.03
N PHE A 47 3.74 1.07 -5.99
CA PHE A 47 2.85 2.12 -6.51
C PHE A 47 2.96 3.41 -5.71
N ALA A 48 3.25 3.32 -4.41
CA ALA A 48 3.47 4.46 -3.52
C ALA A 48 4.69 5.33 -3.90
N LEU A 49 5.57 4.85 -4.81
CA LEU A 49 6.64 5.69 -5.37
C LEU A 49 6.10 6.94 -6.08
N VAL A 50 4.88 6.87 -6.62
CA VAL A 50 4.22 7.98 -7.30
C VAL A 50 2.85 8.21 -6.64
N PRO A 51 2.74 9.13 -5.66
CA PRO A 51 1.53 9.35 -4.87
C PRO A 51 0.25 9.52 -5.69
N TYR A 52 0.32 10.30 -6.77
CA TYR A 52 -0.82 10.54 -7.65
C TYR A 52 -1.35 9.25 -8.30
N VAL A 53 -0.45 8.36 -8.74
CA VAL A 53 -0.82 7.08 -9.36
C VAL A 53 -1.40 6.13 -8.30
N PHE A 54 -0.80 6.11 -7.11
CA PHE A 54 -1.31 5.34 -5.99
C PHE A 54 -2.75 5.76 -5.65
N GLU A 55 -2.98 7.06 -5.43
CA GLU A 55 -4.31 7.61 -5.16
C GLU A 55 -5.32 7.27 -6.27
N HIS A 56 -4.94 7.47 -7.53
CA HIS A 56 -5.81 7.17 -8.66
C HIS A 56 -6.22 5.68 -8.68
N ALA A 57 -5.28 4.77 -8.45
CA ALA A 57 -5.55 3.33 -8.42
C ALA A 57 -6.43 2.93 -7.22
N THR A 58 -6.15 3.43 -6.02
CA THR A 58 -6.92 3.09 -4.81
C THR A 58 -8.33 3.68 -4.82
N ARG A 59 -8.55 4.83 -5.47
CA ARG A 59 -9.91 5.36 -5.70
C ARG A 59 -10.74 4.44 -6.60
N HIS A 60 -10.13 3.82 -7.61
CA HIS A 60 -10.81 2.82 -8.43
C HIS A 60 -11.17 1.56 -7.62
N PHE A 61 -10.32 1.13 -6.68
CA PHE A 61 -10.68 0.04 -5.77
C PHE A 61 -11.87 0.41 -4.88
N GLY A 62 -11.88 1.62 -4.33
CA GLY A 62 -13.00 2.14 -3.55
C GLY A 62 -14.32 2.18 -4.31
N MET A 63 -14.29 2.49 -5.62
CA MET A 63 -15.48 2.42 -6.48
C MET A 63 -16.12 1.03 -6.51
N PHE A 64 -15.32 -0.04 -6.41
CA PHE A 64 -15.80 -1.42 -6.36
C PHE A 64 -16.10 -1.92 -4.94
N GLY A 65 -16.13 -1.04 -3.95
CA GLY A 65 -16.44 -1.37 -2.55
C GLY A 65 -15.25 -1.89 -1.73
N MET A 66 -14.06 -1.95 -2.30
CA MET A 66 -12.86 -2.29 -1.53
C MET A 66 -12.60 -1.17 -0.51
N PHE A 67 -12.41 -1.54 0.76
CA PHE A 67 -12.23 -0.60 1.89
C PHE A 67 -13.48 0.23 2.27
N ALA A 68 -14.67 -0.17 1.83
CA ALA A 68 -15.92 0.52 2.19
C ALA A 68 -16.38 0.27 3.65
N ASP A 69 -15.89 -0.80 4.28
CA ASP A 69 -16.27 -1.20 5.65
C ASP A 69 -15.35 -0.62 6.76
N GLY A 70 -14.81 0.58 6.55
CA GLY A 70 -13.89 1.27 7.48
C GLY A 70 -14.48 2.53 8.10
#